data_AF-H3HB72-F1
#
_entry.id   AF-H3HB72-F1
#
_cell.length_a   1.000
_cell.length_b   1.000
_cell.length_c   1.000
_cell.angle_alpha   90.00
_cell.angle_beta   90.00
_cell.angle_gamma   90.00
#
_symmetry.space_group_name_H-M   'P 1'
#
loop_
_entity.id
_entity.type
_entity.pdbx_description
1 polymer ?
#
loop_
_entity_poly.entity_id
_entity_poly.type
_entity_poly.pdbx_seq_one_letter_code
_entity_poly.pdbx_strand_id
1 'polypeptide(L)'
;MLPRSPVLRTLSLAGCLQLDQVLVDPGDLPALHHLDLSCCPKLTRVHVSSKLLETLDISHNDKLQFLLLDLERVENLDLSFLKNLTHLYIRSPSLRQLNLRGCDQLRRNTTSVNCPSLQFVVLQGASLVVEDFNRGEVNEDVFALPANTELER
;
A
#
# COMPACT_ATOMS: atom_id res chain seq x y z
N MET A 1 2.54 -15.05 -5.50
CA MET A 1 2.23 -14.49 -6.84
C MET A 1 0.80 -14.84 -7.18
N LEU A 2 0.02 -13.86 -7.65
CA LEU A 2 -1.39 -14.07 -8.00
C LEU A 2 -1.52 -14.68 -9.41
N PRO A 3 -2.63 -15.38 -9.71
CA PRO A 3 -2.84 -15.97 -11.03
C PRO A 3 -2.95 -14.88 -12.09
N ARG A 4 -2.32 -15.12 -13.24
CA ARG A 4 -2.43 -14.22 -14.40
C ARG A 4 -3.82 -14.30 -14.99
N SER A 5 -4.47 -13.15 -15.17
CA SER A 5 -5.76 -13.08 -15.83
C SER A 5 -5.91 -11.76 -16.60
N PRO A 6 -6.06 -11.82 -17.94
CA PRO A 6 -6.18 -10.62 -18.76
C PRO A 6 -7.56 -9.94 -18.67
N VAL A 7 -8.55 -10.60 -18.05
CA VAL A 7 -9.95 -10.15 -18.02
C VAL A 7 -10.50 -9.94 -16.62
N LEU A 8 -9.76 -10.35 -15.58
CA LEU A 8 -10.24 -10.24 -14.20
C LEU A 8 -10.31 -8.76 -13.79
N ARG A 9 -11.53 -8.28 -13.52
CA ARG A 9 -11.80 -6.89 -13.11
C ARG A 9 -11.87 -6.70 -11.61
N THR A 10 -12.23 -7.74 -10.89
CA THR A 10 -12.41 -7.73 -9.44
C THR A 10 -11.72 -8.95 -8.86
N LEU A 11 -10.91 -8.73 -7.82
CA LEU A 11 -10.28 -9.77 -7.03
C LEU A 11 -10.54 -9.45 -5.56
N SER A 12 -11.22 -10.35 -4.85
CA SER A 12 -11.31 -10.29 -3.40
C SER A 12 -10.58 -11.49 -2.80
N LEU A 13 -9.68 -11.20 -1.89
CA LEU A 13 -8.97 -12.12 -1.02
C LEU A 13 -9.33 -11.85 0.45
N ALA A 14 -10.45 -11.15 0.68
CA ALA A 14 -10.88 -10.78 2.01
C ALA A 14 -10.98 -12.00 2.93
N GLY A 15 -10.52 -11.85 4.17
CA GLY A 15 -10.61 -12.92 5.17
C GLY A 15 -9.64 -14.08 4.96
N CYS A 16 -8.68 -13.99 4.02
CA CYS A 16 -7.71 -15.05 3.79
C CYS A 16 -6.74 -15.18 4.98
N LEU A 17 -7.03 -16.15 5.88
CA LEU A 17 -6.35 -16.33 7.16
C LEU A 17 -4.86 -16.74 7.08
N GLN A 18 -4.42 -17.20 5.91
CA GLN A 18 -3.04 -17.64 5.66
C GLN A 18 -2.28 -16.73 4.70
N LEU A 19 -2.92 -15.69 4.17
CA LEU A 19 -2.29 -14.78 3.23
C LEU A 19 -1.27 -13.91 3.98
N ASP A 20 0.02 -14.09 3.67
CA ASP A 20 1.13 -13.38 4.31
C ASP A 20 1.66 -12.24 3.44
N GLN A 21 1.67 -12.43 2.12
CA GLN A 21 2.20 -11.49 1.15
C GLN A 21 1.35 -11.44 -0.13
N VAL A 22 1.18 -10.24 -0.67
CA VAL A 22 0.51 -10.01 -1.96
C VAL A 22 1.44 -9.23 -2.88
N LEU A 23 1.59 -9.74 -4.10
CA LEU A 23 2.28 -9.06 -5.19
C LEU A 23 1.37 -9.07 -6.41
N VAL A 24 1.02 -7.87 -6.88
CA VAL A 24 0.26 -7.62 -8.11
C VAL A 24 1.15 -6.79 -9.03
N ASP A 25 1.63 -7.44 -10.09
CA ASP A 25 2.31 -6.76 -11.19
C ASP A 25 1.28 -6.33 -12.26
N PRO A 26 1.52 -5.23 -12.98
CA PRO A 26 0.61 -4.73 -14.01
C PRO A 26 0.43 -5.72 -15.17
N GLY A 27 1.39 -6.63 -15.37
CA GLY A 27 1.30 -7.69 -16.38
C GLY A 27 0.46 -8.90 -15.96
N ASP A 28 0.27 -9.13 -14.66
CA ASP A 28 -0.47 -10.29 -14.18
C ASP A 28 -1.98 -10.05 -14.23
N LEU A 29 -2.42 -8.85 -13.85
CA LEU A 29 -3.83 -8.46 -13.78
C LEU A 29 -4.09 -7.11 -14.49
N PRO A 30 -3.86 -7.03 -15.82
CA PRO A 30 -3.90 -5.76 -16.55
C PRO A 30 -5.29 -5.12 -16.62
N ALA A 31 -6.36 -5.87 -16.33
CA ALA A 31 -7.75 -5.43 -16.37
C ALA A 31 -8.38 -5.23 -14.98
N LEU A 32 -7.60 -5.20 -13.90
CA LEU A 32 -8.12 -5.14 -12.53
C LEU A 32 -8.51 -3.72 -12.11
N HIS A 33 -9.78 -3.53 -11.76
CA HIS A 33 -10.34 -2.26 -11.26
C HIS A 33 -10.52 -2.28 -9.73
N HIS A 34 -10.80 -3.45 -9.14
CA HIS A 34 -11.11 -3.59 -7.72
C HIS A 34 -10.29 -4.69 -7.08
N LEU A 35 -9.58 -4.35 -6.00
CA LEU A 35 -8.81 -5.28 -5.20
C LEU A 35 -9.21 -5.14 -3.73
N ASP A 36 -9.63 -6.25 -3.14
CA ASP A 36 -10.01 -6.34 -1.74
C ASP A 36 -9.10 -7.34 -1.03
N LEU A 37 -8.28 -6.82 -0.11
CA LEU A 37 -7.34 -7.54 0.74
C LEU A 37 -7.71 -7.37 2.22
N SER A 38 -8.96 -6.99 2.52
CA SER A 38 -9.39 -6.70 3.88
C SER A 38 -9.35 -7.94 4.79
N CYS A 39 -9.24 -7.72 6.10
CA CYS A 39 -9.37 -8.78 7.11
C CYS A 39 -8.43 -9.98 6.92
N CYS A 40 -7.20 -9.77 6.46
CA CYS A 40 -6.17 -10.80 6.30
C CYS A 40 -5.19 -10.76 7.49
N PRO A 41 -5.44 -11.48 8.59
CA PRO A 41 -4.74 -11.29 9.87
C PRO A 41 -3.24 -11.65 9.87
N LYS A 42 -2.76 -12.33 8.83
CA LYS A 42 -1.34 -12.67 8.65
C LYS A 42 -0.64 -11.82 7.59
N LEU A 43 -1.35 -10.91 6.92
CA LEU A 43 -0.80 -10.11 5.85
C LEU A 43 0.23 -9.14 6.40
N THR A 44 1.47 -9.26 5.94
CA THR A 44 2.62 -8.46 6.40
C THR A 44 3.19 -7.58 5.29
N ARG A 45 3.02 -7.97 4.02
CA ARG A 45 3.54 -7.22 2.87
C ARG A 45 2.54 -7.17 1.73
N VAL A 46 2.38 -5.99 1.14
CA VAL A 46 1.59 -5.78 -0.07
C VAL A 46 2.37 -4.91 -1.04
N HIS A 47 2.54 -5.42 -2.26
CA HIS A 47 3.03 -4.68 -3.41
C HIS A 47 1.94 -4.73 -4.49
N VAL A 48 1.39 -3.57 -4.86
CA VAL A 48 0.44 -3.45 -5.96
C VAL A 48 0.90 -2.38 -6.93
N SER A 49 1.17 -2.79 -8.17
CA SER A 49 1.35 -1.88 -9.30
C SER A 49 0.22 -2.12 -10.30
N SER A 50 -0.57 -1.08 -10.57
CA SER A 50 -1.72 -1.17 -11.49
C SER A 50 -2.03 0.15 -12.17
N LYS A 51 -2.39 0.03 -13.45
CA LYS A 51 -2.82 1.16 -14.30
C LYS A 51 -4.31 1.44 -14.23
N LEU A 52 -5.11 0.44 -13.85
CA LEU A 52 -6.58 0.50 -13.93
C LEU A 52 -7.26 0.39 -12.57
N LEU A 53 -6.51 0.13 -11.49
CA LEU A 53 -7.11 -0.02 -10.17
C LEU A 53 -7.76 1.29 -9.73
N GLU A 54 -9.05 1.22 -9.44
CA GLU A 54 -9.88 2.34 -8.97
C GLU A 54 -10.10 2.26 -7.47
N THR A 55 -10.19 1.04 -6.91
CA THR A 55 -10.39 0.84 -5.47
C THR A 55 -9.46 -0.24 -4.92
N LEU A 56 -8.88 0.05 -3.76
CA LEU A 56 -8.09 -0.88 -2.97
C LEU A 56 -8.59 -0.88 -1.53
N ASP A 57 -9.04 -2.03 -1.04
CA ASP A 57 -9.35 -2.22 0.38
C ASP A 57 -8.24 -3.05 1.04
N ILE A 58 -7.58 -2.46 2.04
CA ILE A 58 -6.53 -3.08 2.87
C ILE A 58 -6.88 -2.97 4.36
N SER A 59 -8.13 -2.65 4.68
CA SER A 59 -8.60 -2.46 6.06
C SER A 59 -8.45 -3.74 6.91
N HIS A 60 -8.39 -3.56 8.22
CA HIS A 60 -8.33 -4.66 9.20
C HIS A 60 -7.12 -5.61 9.04
N ASN A 61 -5.99 -5.08 8.57
CA ASN A 61 -4.72 -5.79 8.45
C ASN A 61 -3.71 -5.32 9.51
N ASP A 62 -3.98 -5.61 10.78
CA ASP A 62 -3.18 -5.13 11.92
C ASP A 62 -1.71 -5.55 11.88
N LYS A 63 -1.34 -6.61 11.14
CA LYS A 63 0.05 -7.08 10.99
C LYS A 63 0.77 -6.52 9.76
N LEU A 64 0.10 -5.72 8.93
CA LEU A 64 0.71 -5.17 7.72
C LEU A 64 1.85 -4.23 8.09
N GLN A 65 3.04 -4.51 7.58
CA GLN A 65 4.27 -3.76 7.89
C GLN A 65 4.80 -3.00 6.68
N PHE A 66 4.66 -3.59 5.48
CA PHE A 66 5.20 -3.05 4.23
C PHE A 66 4.10 -2.87 3.21
N LEU A 67 3.93 -1.65 2.72
CA LEU A 67 2.97 -1.31 1.67
C LEU A 67 3.65 -0.51 0.57
N LEU A 68 3.68 -1.07 -0.64
CA LEU A 68 4.18 -0.43 -1.85
C LEU A 68 3.04 -0.35 -2.87
N LEU A 69 2.64 0.86 -3.20
CA LEU A 69 1.56 1.14 -4.14
C LEU A 69 2.09 2.00 -5.29
N ASP A 70 1.88 1.53 -6.51
CA ASP A 70 2.08 2.27 -7.74
C ASP A 70 0.79 2.25 -8.56
N LEU A 71 -0.02 3.29 -8.42
CA LEU A 71 -1.41 3.29 -8.83
C LEU A 71 -1.72 4.51 -9.71
N GLU A 72 -2.18 4.29 -10.94
CA GLU A 72 -2.47 5.39 -11.86
C GLU A 72 -3.86 6.02 -11.67
N ARG A 73 -4.83 5.32 -11.07
CA ARG A 73 -6.25 5.75 -11.06
C ARG A 73 -6.94 5.85 -9.70
N VAL A 74 -6.35 5.37 -8.62
CA VAL A 74 -6.95 5.48 -7.29
C VAL A 74 -6.96 6.95 -6.84
N GLU A 75 -8.14 7.48 -6.55
CA GLU A 75 -8.32 8.88 -6.11
C GLU A 75 -8.40 9.03 -4.59
N ASN A 76 -8.91 8.01 -3.90
CA ASN A 76 -9.08 8.00 -2.45
C ASN A 76 -8.49 6.71 -1.88
N LEU A 77 -7.64 6.84 -0.87
CA LEU A 77 -7.02 5.69 -0.21
C LEU A 77 -7.12 5.83 1.30
N ASP A 78 -7.76 4.84 1.92
CA ASP A 78 -7.84 4.73 3.38
C ASP A 78 -6.88 3.65 3.88
N LEU A 79 -5.88 4.08 4.63
CA LEU A 79 -4.89 3.23 5.29
C LEU A 79 -4.97 3.35 6.81
N SER A 80 -6.08 3.87 7.33
CA SER A 80 -6.22 4.13 8.76
C SER A 80 -6.14 2.87 9.60
N PHE A 81 -5.63 3.05 10.81
CA PHE A 81 -5.47 2.04 11.85
C PHE A 81 -4.59 0.84 11.47
N LEU A 82 -3.77 0.96 10.43
CA LEU A 82 -2.69 0.01 10.14
C LEU A 82 -1.53 0.24 11.11
N LYS A 83 -1.75 -0.09 12.39
CA LYS A 83 -0.89 0.28 13.53
C LYS A 83 0.54 -0.21 13.42
N ASN A 84 0.78 -1.32 12.73
CA ASN A 84 2.11 -1.91 12.54
C ASN A 84 2.77 -1.52 11.21
N LEU A 85 2.15 -0.63 10.44
CA LEU A 85 2.71 -0.17 9.17
C LEU A 85 3.95 0.68 9.45
N THR A 86 5.10 0.18 9.02
CA THR A 86 6.41 0.81 9.25
C THR A 86 6.99 1.37 7.97
N HIS A 87 6.67 0.76 6.83
CA HIS A 87 7.16 1.14 5.51
C HIS A 87 5.99 1.43 4.59
N LEU A 88 5.95 2.64 4.05
CA LEU A 88 4.91 3.09 3.15
C LEU A 88 5.53 3.77 1.93
N TYR A 89 5.27 3.20 0.77
CA TYR A 89 5.56 3.81 -0.52
C TYR A 89 4.26 3.96 -1.31
N ILE A 90 3.94 5.18 -1.73
CA ILE A 90 2.83 5.45 -2.63
C ILE A 90 3.33 6.33 -3.77
N ARG A 91 3.22 5.85 -5.00
CA ARG A 91 3.30 6.66 -6.21
C ARG A 91 1.92 6.64 -6.85
N SER A 92 1.26 7.80 -6.89
CA SER A 92 -0.03 7.92 -7.54
C SER A 92 -0.30 9.34 -8.04
N PRO A 93 -0.30 9.57 -9.37
CA PRO A 93 -0.59 10.90 -9.91
C PRO A 93 -2.06 11.32 -9.71
N SER A 94 -2.97 10.39 -9.43
CA SER A 94 -4.41 10.64 -9.33
C SER A 94 -4.93 10.73 -7.90
N LEU A 95 -4.14 10.33 -6.90
CA LEU A 95 -4.57 10.31 -5.51
C LEU A 95 -4.80 11.73 -4.98
N ARG A 96 -6.04 11.99 -4.52
CA ARG A 96 -6.51 13.26 -3.96
C ARG A 96 -6.70 13.22 -2.46
N GLN A 97 -7.08 12.06 -1.91
CA GLN A 97 -7.31 11.89 -0.48
C GLN A 97 -6.54 10.69 0.07
N LEU A 98 -5.81 10.93 1.17
CA LEU A 98 -5.06 9.89 1.87
C LEU A 98 -5.38 9.94 3.37
N ASN A 99 -5.84 8.83 3.92
CA ASN A 99 -6.07 8.69 5.36
C ASN A 99 -5.00 7.79 5.98
N LEU A 100 -4.16 8.35 6.86
CA LEU A 100 -3.13 7.65 7.63
C LEU A 100 -3.41 7.72 9.14
N ARG A 101 -4.67 7.96 9.53
CA ARG A 101 -5.04 8.04 10.94
C ARG A 101 -4.63 6.77 11.68
N GLY A 102 -3.94 6.89 12.82
CA GLY A 102 -3.57 5.74 13.64
C GLY A 102 -2.42 4.88 13.09
N CYS A 103 -1.69 5.37 12.09
CA CYS A 103 -0.47 4.74 11.56
C CYS A 103 0.77 5.21 12.34
N ASP A 104 0.78 4.94 13.64
CA ASP A 104 1.69 5.58 14.60
C ASP A 104 3.16 5.15 14.42
N GLN A 105 3.40 4.01 13.77
CA GLN A 105 4.73 3.46 13.51
C GLN A 105 5.39 3.99 12.24
N LEU A 106 4.67 4.76 11.41
CA LEU A 106 5.25 5.38 10.23
C LEU A 106 6.24 6.47 10.63
N ARG A 107 7.42 6.42 10.01
CA ARG A 107 8.48 7.41 10.20
C ARG A 107 8.80 8.06 8.87
N ARG A 108 9.29 9.29 8.93
CA ARG A 108 9.67 10.07 7.75
C ARG A 108 10.68 9.34 6.86
N ASN A 109 11.65 8.63 7.44
CA ASN A 109 12.71 7.95 6.67
C ASN A 109 12.25 6.66 5.98
N THR A 110 11.14 6.06 6.41
CA THR A 110 10.57 4.83 5.85
C THR A 110 9.26 5.09 5.08
N THR A 111 8.92 6.37 4.88
CA THR A 111 7.71 6.79 4.16
C THR A 111 8.09 7.62 2.95
N SER A 112 7.56 7.26 1.78
CA SER A 112 7.65 8.05 0.56
C SER A 112 6.28 8.11 -0.11
N VAL A 113 5.70 9.31 -0.17
CA VAL A 113 4.41 9.54 -0.84
C VAL A 113 4.65 10.54 -1.95
N ASN A 114 4.63 10.06 -3.19
CA ASN A 114 4.68 10.85 -4.41
C ASN A 114 3.29 10.86 -5.08
N CYS A 115 2.45 11.77 -4.60
CA CYS A 115 1.08 12.01 -5.03
C CYS A 115 0.89 13.51 -5.33
N PRO A 116 1.26 13.99 -6.53
CA PRO A 116 1.22 15.43 -6.85
C PRO A 116 -0.19 16.03 -6.86
N SER A 117 -1.24 15.21 -6.99
CA SER A 117 -2.65 15.64 -6.96
C SER A 117 -3.28 15.61 -5.56
N LEU A 118 -2.50 15.33 -4.51
CA LEU A 118 -3.02 15.18 -3.15
C LEU A 118 -3.57 16.51 -2.61
N GLN A 119 -4.83 16.49 -2.16
CA GLN A 119 -5.56 17.67 -1.69
C GLN A 119 -5.89 17.57 -0.19
N PHE A 120 -6.17 16.36 0.29
CA PHE A 120 -6.56 16.11 1.66
C PHE A 120 -5.74 14.96 2.25
N VAL A 121 -5.24 15.18 3.46
CA VAL A 121 -4.55 14.15 4.23
C VAL A 121 -4.99 14.15 5.68
N VAL A 122 -5.21 12.97 6.24
CA VAL A 122 -5.52 12.78 7.66
C VAL A 122 -4.34 12.09 8.34
N LEU A 123 -3.71 12.76 9.30
CA LEU A 123 -2.48 12.31 9.96
C LEU A 123 -2.64 12.08 11.47
N GLN A 124 -3.87 12.13 12.00
CA GLN A 124 -4.08 11.98 13.44
C GLN A 124 -3.56 10.63 13.95
N GLY A 125 -2.53 10.65 14.80
CA GLY A 125 -1.86 9.44 15.29
C GLY A 125 -0.60 9.07 14.49
N ALA A 126 -0.45 9.50 13.23
CA ALA A 126 0.79 9.30 12.49
C ALA A 126 1.89 10.28 12.97
N SER A 127 3.16 9.85 12.93
CA SER A 127 4.31 10.71 13.25
C SER A 127 4.75 11.62 12.09
N LEU A 128 3.97 11.67 11.01
CA LEU A 128 4.28 12.39 9.77
C LEU A 128 3.65 13.79 9.77
N VAL A 129 4.24 14.70 9.01
CA VAL A 129 3.66 16.02 8.71
C VAL A 129 3.42 16.18 7.20
N VAL A 130 2.59 17.15 6.82
CA VAL A 130 2.23 17.38 5.40
C VAL A 130 3.46 17.64 4.51
N GLU A 131 4.48 18.29 5.06
CA GLU A 131 5.74 18.55 4.35
C GLU A 131 6.50 17.28 3.99
N ASP A 132 6.21 16.14 4.64
CA ASP A 132 6.85 14.85 4.37
C ASP A 132 6.45 14.22 3.03
N PHE A 133 5.44 14.77 2.37
CA PHE A 133 4.94 14.27 1.10
C PHE A 133 5.52 15.05 -0.08
N ASN A 134 5.66 14.36 -1.22
CA ASN A 134 6.11 14.93 -2.49
C ASN A 134 7.51 15.58 -2.45
N ARG A 135 8.41 15.14 -1.55
CA ARG A 135 9.75 15.73 -1.36
C ARG A 135 10.74 15.54 -2.52
N GLY A 136 10.40 14.84 -3.60
CA GLY A 136 11.31 14.56 -4.74
C GLY A 136 12.48 13.62 -4.41
N GLU A 137 12.71 13.34 -3.12
CA GLU A 137 13.65 12.36 -2.60
C GLU A 137 13.11 10.94 -2.86
N VAL A 138 13.57 10.32 -3.94
CA VAL A 138 13.36 8.89 -4.16
C VAL A 138 14.40 8.17 -3.32
N ASN A 139 13.98 7.59 -2.19
CA ASN A 139 14.87 6.76 -1.40
C ASN A 139 14.89 5.36 -2.03
N GLU A 140 15.93 5.09 -2.83
CA GLU A 140 16.13 3.82 -3.58
C GLU A 140 16.11 2.59 -2.63
N ASP A 141 16.49 2.79 -1.36
CA ASP A 141 16.50 1.75 -0.33
C ASP A 141 15.09 1.24 0.05
N VAL A 142 14.02 1.98 -0.27
CA VAL A 142 12.63 1.57 0.00
C VAL A 142 12.14 0.51 -1.00
N PHE A 143 12.75 0.44 -2.19
CA PHE A 143 12.46 -0.59 -3.20
C PHE A 143 13.25 -1.88 -2.98
N ALA A 144 14.30 -1.83 -2.17
CA ALA A 144 14.98 -3.04 -1.73
C ALA A 144 14.03 -3.80 -0.81
N LEU A 145 13.49 -4.92 -1.29
CA LEU A 145 12.94 -5.93 -0.40
C LEU A 145 14.01 -6.18 0.67
N PRO A 146 13.71 -6.07 1.99
CA PRO A 146 14.66 -6.57 2.97
C PRO A 146 14.92 -8.03 2.59
N ALA A 147 16.20 -8.35 2.36
CA ALA A 147 16.62 -9.72 2.17
C ALA A 147 16.00 -10.53 3.32
N ASN A 148 15.59 -11.75 3.01
CA ASN A 148 14.90 -12.66 3.92
C ASN A 148 15.84 -13.17 5.04
N THR A 149 16.55 -12.28 5.73
CA THR A 149 17.72 -12.57 6.58
C THR A 149 17.52 -12.25 8.05
N GLU A 150 16.28 -12.27 8.56
CA GLU A 150 16.02 -12.24 10.01
C GLU A 150 14.96 -13.25 10.50
N LEU A 151 14.84 -14.41 9.83
CA LEU A 151 14.05 -15.55 10.33
C LEU A 151 14.85 -16.85 10.54
N GLU A 152 16.17 -16.77 10.52
CA GLU A 152 17.06 -17.86 10.97
C GLU A 152 17.94 -17.38 12.12
N ARG A 153 17.37 -17.23 13.32
CA ARG A 153 18.04 -17.45 14.61
C ARG A 153 17.05 -17.99 15.63
#